data_AF-A0A383WLL4-F1
#
_entry.id   AF-A0A383WLL4-F1
#
_cell.length_a   1.000
_cell.length_b   1.000
_cell.length_c   1.000
_cell.angle_alpha   90.00
_cell.angle_beta   90.00
_cell.angle_gamma   90.00
#
_symmetry.space_group_name_H-M   'P 1'
#
loop_
_entity.id
_entity.type
_entity.pdbx_description
1 polymer ?
#
loop_
_entity_poly.entity_id
_entity_poly.type
_entity_poly.pdbx_seq_one_letter_code
_entity_poly.pdbx_strand_id
1 'polypeptide(L)'
;MVVQQQITGAKPKFPKFLSSNALSLLKGLLTRDPAQRLGGGPDGAAAIKRHPFFRGLSWSALEARQLESKFKPGVKCSLSVENFDKIWTEQRPVDSPCGTPTDPAYAGAFEGFTYVAPSFMASSMEAWGAAKAAQQQQQQQQ
;
A
#
# COMPACT_ATOMS: atom_id res chain seq x y z
N MET A 1 -22.53 5.21 -17.36
CA MET A 1 -23.56 4.24 -16.95
C MET A 1 -23.15 2.77 -17.08
N VAL A 2 -22.45 2.36 -18.15
CA VAL A 2 -22.10 0.93 -18.39
C VAL A 2 -21.26 0.32 -17.27
N VAL A 3 -20.21 0.99 -16.78
CA VAL A 3 -19.32 0.45 -15.74
C VAL A 3 -20.05 0.20 -14.42
N GLN A 4 -20.88 1.15 -13.97
CA GLN A 4 -21.68 0.99 -12.76
C GLN A 4 -22.60 -0.23 -12.85
N GLN A 5 -23.27 -0.43 -13.98
CA GLN A 5 -24.12 -1.60 -14.22
C GLN A 5 -23.33 -2.92 -14.18
N GLN A 6 -22.08 -2.92 -14.67
CA GLN A 6 -21.21 -4.10 -14.56
C GLN A 6 -20.84 -4.41 -13.11
N ILE A 7 -20.53 -3.38 -12.30
CA ILE A 7 -20.21 -3.56 -10.88
C ILE A 7 -21.44 -4.07 -10.11
N THR A 8 -22.60 -3.43 -10.30
CA THR A 8 -23.81 -3.75 -9.52
C THR A 8 -24.51 -5.02 -9.98
N GLY A 9 -24.49 -5.35 -11.28
CA GLY A 9 -25.29 -6.46 -11.83
C GLY A 9 -24.51 -7.64 -12.41
N ALA A 10 -23.32 -7.43 -12.98
CA ALA A 10 -22.67 -8.48 -13.75
C ALA A 10 -21.93 -9.52 -12.90
N LYS A 11 -22.06 -10.81 -13.23
CA LYS A 11 -21.25 -11.85 -12.56
C LYS A 11 -19.79 -11.75 -13.03
N PRO A 12 -18.81 -11.58 -12.12
CA PRO A 12 -17.40 -11.55 -12.51
C PRO A 12 -17.00 -12.85 -13.20
N LYS A 13 -16.28 -12.73 -14.32
CA LYS A 13 -15.70 -13.88 -15.02
C LYS A 13 -14.28 -14.10 -14.52
N PHE A 14 -13.97 -15.31 -14.09
CA PHE A 14 -12.67 -15.67 -13.55
C PHE A 14 -11.88 -16.51 -14.56
N PRO A 15 -10.62 -16.15 -14.87
CA PRO A 15 -9.75 -16.96 -15.72
C PRO A 15 -9.46 -18.34 -15.15
N LYS A 16 -9.25 -19.33 -16.03
CA LYS A 16 -9.01 -20.73 -15.64
C LYS A 16 -7.64 -20.99 -14.99
N PHE A 17 -6.67 -20.08 -15.15
CA PHE A 17 -5.33 -20.23 -14.57
C PHE A 17 -5.28 -19.95 -13.06
N LEU A 18 -6.36 -19.42 -12.48
CA LEU A 18 -6.42 -19.12 -11.05
C LEU A 18 -6.45 -20.41 -10.23
N SER A 19 -5.61 -20.48 -9.20
CA SER A 19 -5.70 -21.56 -8.21
C SER A 19 -7.04 -21.52 -7.46
N SER A 20 -7.47 -22.65 -6.90
CA SER A 20 -8.70 -22.73 -6.11
C SER A 20 -8.71 -21.73 -4.95
N ASN A 21 -7.59 -21.58 -4.26
CA ASN A 21 -7.42 -20.61 -3.17
C ASN A 21 -7.52 -19.16 -3.68
N ALA A 22 -6.92 -18.83 -4.83
CA ALA A 22 -7.03 -17.49 -5.41
C ALA A 22 -8.47 -17.17 -5.83
N LEU A 23 -9.14 -18.13 -6.47
CA LEU A 23 -10.54 -17.99 -6.89
C LEU A 23 -11.48 -17.82 -5.69
N SER A 24 -11.28 -18.60 -4.62
CA SER A 24 -12.05 -18.50 -3.38
C SER A 24 -11.88 -17.12 -2.73
N LEU A 25 -10.64 -16.63 -2.66
CA LEU A 25 -10.34 -15.30 -2.12
C LEU A 25 -11.06 -14.21 -2.91
N LEU A 26 -10.92 -14.24 -4.25
CA LEU A 26 -11.54 -13.24 -5.13
C LEU A 26 -13.07 -13.26 -5.02
N LYS A 27 -13.69 -14.45 -4.95
CA LYS A 27 -15.15 -14.56 -4.77
C LYS A 27 -15.60 -13.94 -3.45
N GLY A 28 -14.88 -14.18 -2.35
CA GLY A 28 -15.20 -13.60 -1.05
C GLY A 28 -15.03 -12.08 -0.98
N LEU A 29 -13.96 -11.55 -1.58
CA LEU A 29 -13.71 -10.10 -1.62
C LEU A 29 -14.67 -9.35 -2.56
N LEU A 30 -15.07 -9.98 -3.65
CA LEU A 30 -15.98 -9.41 -4.65
C LEU A 30 -17.47 -9.73 -4.37
N THR A 31 -17.80 -10.22 -3.18
CA THR A 31 -19.18 -10.35 -2.72
C THR A 31 -19.85 -8.97 -2.70
N ARG A 32 -21.00 -8.87 -3.37
CA ARG A 32 -21.74 -7.61 -3.52
C ARG A 32 -22.20 -7.05 -2.18
N ASP A 33 -22.89 -7.88 -1.41
CA ASP A 33 -23.35 -7.54 -0.08
C ASP A 33 -22.14 -7.30 0.84
N PRO A 34 -21.95 -6.05 1.33
CA PRO A 34 -20.85 -5.73 2.22
C PRO A 34 -20.84 -6.54 3.52
N ALA A 35 -22.02 -6.90 4.05
CA ALA A 35 -22.14 -7.67 5.30
C ALA A 35 -21.66 -9.12 5.14
N GLN A 36 -21.79 -9.68 3.93
CA GLN A 36 -21.33 -11.03 3.57
C GLN A 36 -19.95 -11.03 2.90
N ARG A 37 -19.35 -9.85 2.69
CA ARG A 37 -18.04 -9.72 2.07
C ARG A 37 -16.97 -10.22 3.02
N LEU A 38 -15.99 -10.95 2.49
CA LEU A 38 -14.84 -11.37 3.26
C LEU A 38 -14.15 -10.13 3.87
N GLY A 39 -14.10 -10.07 5.19
CA GLY A 39 -13.59 -8.93 5.95
C GLY A 39 -14.60 -7.81 6.26
N GLY A 40 -15.88 -7.99 5.92
CA GLY A 40 -16.98 -7.10 6.31
C GLY A 40 -17.67 -7.48 7.63
N GLY A 41 -17.40 -8.68 8.15
CA GLY A 41 -17.91 -9.16 9.45
C GLY A 41 -17.07 -8.69 10.65
N PRO A 42 -17.42 -9.12 11.88
CA PRO A 42 -16.76 -8.67 13.12
C PRO A 42 -15.26 -8.98 13.17
N ASP A 43 -14.82 -10.03 12.48
CA ASP A 43 -13.40 -10.41 12.39
C ASP A 43 -12.58 -9.51 11.45
N GLY A 44 -13.23 -8.71 10.60
CA GLY A 44 -12.59 -7.77 9.68
C GLY A 44 -11.38 -8.36 8.94
N ALA A 45 -10.25 -7.66 9.03
CA ALA A 45 -9.00 -8.08 8.40
C ALA A 45 -8.47 -9.44 8.89
N ALA A 46 -8.81 -9.89 10.10
CA ALA A 46 -8.37 -11.19 10.60
C ALA A 46 -8.95 -12.35 9.77
N ALA A 47 -10.18 -12.23 9.29
CA ALA A 47 -10.77 -13.21 8.38
C ALA A 47 -10.01 -13.31 7.05
N ILE A 48 -9.54 -12.17 6.53
CA ILE A 48 -8.71 -12.13 5.32
C ILE A 48 -7.34 -12.78 5.59
N LYS A 49 -6.69 -12.42 6.70
CA LYS A 49 -5.37 -12.95 7.09
C LYS A 49 -5.34 -14.47 7.25
N ARG A 50 -6.45 -15.08 7.71
CA ARG A 50 -6.60 -16.53 7.88
C ARG A 50 -6.95 -17.28 6.59
N HIS A 51 -7.25 -16.57 5.48
CA HIS A 51 -7.69 -17.22 4.25
C HIS A 51 -6.60 -18.15 3.68
N PRO A 52 -6.93 -19.36 3.18
CA PRO A 52 -5.96 -20.34 2.68
C PRO A 52 -5.03 -19.84 1.57
N PHE A 53 -5.41 -18.79 0.84
CA PHE A 53 -4.54 -18.13 -0.13
C PHE A 53 -3.24 -17.59 0.50
N PHE A 54 -3.30 -17.12 1.75
CA PHE A 54 -2.15 -16.63 2.49
C PHE A 54 -1.50 -17.70 3.38
N ARG A 55 -1.82 -18.99 3.17
CA ARG A 55 -1.19 -20.07 3.92
C ARG A 55 0.32 -20.04 3.70
N GLY A 56 1.08 -20.06 4.80
CA GLY A 56 2.54 -19.98 4.79
C GLY A 56 3.09 -18.56 4.83
N LEU A 57 2.24 -17.52 4.76
CA LEU A 57 2.66 -16.14 4.98
C LEU A 57 2.69 -15.83 6.48
N SER A 58 3.87 -15.48 7.00
CA SER A 58 3.99 -14.90 8.34
C SER A 58 3.65 -13.41 8.29
N TRP A 59 2.49 -13.05 8.85
CA TRP A 59 2.05 -11.65 8.90
C TRP A 59 2.95 -10.78 9.78
N SER A 60 3.52 -11.34 10.86
CA SER A 60 4.46 -10.63 11.72
C SER A 60 5.80 -10.38 11.03
N ALA A 61 6.32 -11.37 10.29
CA ALA A 61 7.55 -11.19 9.50
C ALA A 61 7.34 -10.18 8.35
N LEU A 62 6.15 -10.18 7.74
CA LEU A 62 5.79 -9.19 6.72
C LEU A 62 5.77 -7.77 7.29
N GLU A 63 5.12 -7.59 8.43
CA GLU A 63 5.03 -6.30 9.13
C GLU A 63 6.41 -5.79 9.57
N ALA A 64 7.25 -6.69 10.07
CA ALA A 64 8.65 -6.41 10.42
C ALA A 64 9.58 -6.25 9.20
N ARG A 65 9.07 -6.31 7.97
CA ARG A 65 9.83 -6.21 6.71
C ARG A 65 10.96 -7.25 6.59
N GLN A 66 10.79 -8.42 7.20
CA GLN A 66 11.76 -9.52 7.18
C GLN A 66 11.59 -10.46 5.97
N LEU A 67 10.48 -10.34 5.25
CA LEU A 67 10.26 -11.11 4.02
C LEU A 67 10.91 -10.42 2.84
N GLU A 68 11.73 -11.15 2.08
CA GLU A 68 12.33 -10.62 0.87
C GLU A 68 11.28 -10.40 -0.22
N SER A 69 11.26 -9.19 -0.80
CA SER A 69 10.40 -8.89 -1.94
C SER A 69 10.86 -9.68 -3.17
N LYS A 70 9.92 -10.36 -3.83
CA LYS A 70 10.18 -11.06 -5.11
C LYS A 70 10.52 -10.11 -6.25
N PHE A 71 10.16 -8.84 -6.12
CA PHE A 71 10.47 -7.80 -7.10
C PHE A 71 11.18 -6.64 -6.40
N LYS A 72 12.37 -6.30 -6.90
CA LYS A 72 13.13 -5.13 -6.47
C LYS A 72 13.24 -4.19 -7.68
N PRO A 73 12.59 -3.01 -7.65
CA PRO A 73 12.68 -2.07 -8.77
C PRO A 73 14.12 -1.59 -8.93
N GLY A 74 14.54 -1.38 -10.18
CA GLY A 74 15.84 -0.81 -10.49
C GLY A 74 15.88 0.67 -10.08
N VAL A 75 16.81 1.02 -9.19
CA VAL A 75 17.07 2.39 -8.74
C VAL A 75 18.57 2.60 -8.79
N LYS A 76 19.04 3.60 -9.56
CA LYS A 76 20.48 3.83 -9.76
C LYS A 76 21.07 4.72 -8.67
N CYS A 77 20.34 5.75 -8.25
CA CYS A 77 20.77 6.69 -7.22
C CYS A 77 19.58 7.32 -6.48
N SER A 78 19.87 8.19 -5.52
CA SER A 78 18.85 8.91 -4.72
C SER A 78 17.96 9.85 -5.55
N LEU A 79 18.38 10.22 -6.76
CA LEU A 79 17.64 11.10 -7.67
C LEU A 79 16.99 10.34 -8.84
N SER A 80 16.98 9.01 -8.79
CA SER A 80 16.40 8.17 -9.84
C SER A 80 14.90 8.41 -10.01
N VAL A 81 14.49 8.69 -11.25
CA VAL A 81 13.09 8.91 -11.64
C VAL A 81 12.61 7.93 -12.72
N GLU A 82 13.40 6.89 -13.01
CA GLU A 82 13.15 5.98 -14.15
C GLU A 82 11.89 5.11 -13.99
N ASN A 83 11.35 5.01 -12.77
CA ASN A 83 10.11 4.29 -12.48
C ASN A 83 8.86 5.20 -12.49
N PHE A 84 9.02 6.47 -12.89
CA PHE A 84 7.93 7.43 -13.07
C PHE A 84 7.70 7.70 -14.56
N ASP A 85 6.47 8.04 -14.91
CA ASP A 85 6.14 8.42 -16.29
C ASP A 85 6.85 9.73 -16.67
N LYS A 86 7.37 9.77 -17.91
CA LYS A 86 8.08 10.92 -18.48
C LYS A 86 7.20 12.15 -18.58
N ILE A 87 5.89 11.98 -18.75
CA ILE A 87 4.95 13.12 -18.77
C ILE A 87 5.05 13.98 -17.51
N TRP A 88 5.52 13.43 -16.39
CA TRP A 88 5.72 14.15 -15.13
C TRP A 88 7.18 14.56 -14.92
N THR A 89 8.14 13.69 -15.23
CA THR A 89 9.55 13.96 -14.95
C THR A 89 10.18 14.95 -15.93
N GLU A 90 9.58 15.14 -17.10
CA GLU A 90 9.95 16.17 -18.07
C GLU A 90 9.28 17.53 -17.79
N GLN A 91 8.29 17.58 -16.90
CA GLN A 91 7.68 18.83 -16.47
C GLN A 91 8.61 19.62 -15.56
N ARG A 92 8.51 20.94 -15.64
CA ARG A 92 9.25 21.83 -14.74
C ARG A 92 8.61 21.74 -13.35
N PRO A 93 9.37 21.44 -12.27
CA PRO A 93 8.84 21.36 -10.93
C PRO A 93 8.65 22.78 -10.36
N VAL A 94 7.64 23.48 -10.85
CA VAL A 94 7.29 24.83 -10.44
C VAL A 94 5.88 24.85 -9.88
N ASP A 95 5.67 25.64 -8.84
CA ASP A 95 4.33 25.86 -8.31
C ASP A 95 3.50 26.63 -9.33
N SER A 96 2.28 26.16 -9.56
CA SER A 96 1.30 26.88 -10.36
C SER A 96 0.97 28.21 -9.68
N PRO A 97 0.92 29.34 -10.42
CA PRO A 97 0.52 30.61 -9.85
C PRO A 97 -0.88 30.51 -9.22
N CYS A 98 -0.97 30.74 -7.92
CA CYS A 98 -2.22 30.76 -7.16
C CYS A 98 -2.19 31.91 -6.16
N GLY A 99 -3.31 32.63 -6.03
CA GLY A 99 -3.46 33.67 -5.02
C GLY A 99 -3.91 33.09 -3.68
N THR A 100 -3.50 33.72 -2.59
CA THR A 100 -4.05 33.41 -1.26
C THR A 100 -5.55 33.78 -1.24
N PRO A 101 -6.46 32.86 -0.87
CA PRO A 101 -7.87 33.21 -0.69
C PRO A 101 -8.01 34.30 0.39
N THR A 102 -8.64 35.43 0.03
CA THR A 102 -8.82 36.59 0.92
C THR A 102 -10.23 36.73 1.47
N ASP A 103 -11.15 35.86 1.05
CA ASP A 103 -12.54 35.87 1.50
C ASP A 103 -12.61 35.54 3.01
N PRO A 104 -13.18 36.43 3.85
CA PRO A 104 -13.34 36.21 5.28
C PRO A 104 -14.06 34.91 5.65
N ALA A 105 -14.87 34.35 4.74
CA ALA A 105 -15.52 33.06 4.95
C ALA A 105 -14.54 31.90 5.20
N TYR A 106 -13.27 32.03 4.78
CA TYR A 106 -12.22 31.03 5.00
C TYR A 106 -11.28 31.39 6.16
N ALA A 107 -11.54 32.47 6.90
CA ALA A 107 -10.73 32.84 8.05
C ALA A 107 -10.74 31.72 9.10
N GLY A 108 -9.55 31.21 9.44
CA GLY A 108 -9.41 30.09 10.38
C GLY A 108 -9.80 28.72 9.82
N ALA A 109 -10.19 28.59 8.55
CA ALA A 109 -10.60 27.31 7.95
C ALA A 109 -9.49 26.23 7.94
N PHE A 110 -8.23 26.65 8.16
CA PHE A 110 -7.05 25.78 8.21
C PHE A 110 -6.36 25.80 9.58
N GLU A 111 -7.04 26.27 10.63
CA GLU A 111 -6.51 26.15 11.99
C GLU A 111 -6.29 24.67 12.35
N GLY A 112 -5.13 24.35 12.91
CA GLY A 112 -4.73 22.96 13.20
C GLY A 112 -4.25 22.15 11.98
N PHE A 113 -4.09 22.77 10.80
CA PHE A 113 -3.58 22.07 9.61
C PHE A 113 -2.10 21.70 9.73
N THR A 114 -1.28 22.56 10.34
CA THR A 114 0.16 22.33 10.46
C THR A 114 0.45 21.18 11.41
N TYR A 115 1.17 20.18 10.89
CA TYR A 115 1.65 19.04 11.67
C TYR A 115 3.11 18.76 11.33
N VAL A 116 3.93 18.56 12.35
CA VAL A 116 5.29 18.05 12.21
C VAL A 116 5.33 16.68 12.87
N ALA A 117 5.45 15.63 12.05
CA ALA A 117 5.63 14.29 12.57
C ALA A 117 6.93 14.24 13.38
N PRO A 118 6.95 13.58 14.55
CA PRO A 118 8.20 13.13 15.15
C PRO A 118 8.99 12.38 14.07
N SER A 119 10.29 12.68 13.91
CA SER A 119 11.10 12.28 12.75
C SER A 119 11.12 10.77 12.51
N PHE A 120 10.14 10.27 11.74
CA PHE A 120 9.95 8.86 11.43
C PHE A 120 11.10 8.30 10.58
N MET A 121 11.66 9.14 9.70
CA MET A 121 12.82 8.81 8.87
C MET A 121 14.08 8.52 9.70
N ALA A 122 14.35 9.31 10.74
CA ALA A 122 15.49 9.08 11.63
C ALA A 122 15.35 7.72 12.34
N SER A 123 14.19 7.47 12.95
CA SER A 123 13.90 6.20 13.64
C SER A 123 13.91 4.99 12.69
N SER A 124 13.38 5.13 11.47
CA SER A 124 13.36 4.03 10.48
C SER A 124 14.73 3.73 9.87
N MET A 125 15.58 4.73 9.65
CA MET A 125 16.95 4.54 9.14
C MET A 125 17.84 3.87 10.20
N GLU A 126 17.68 4.24 11.47
CA GLU A 126 18.34 3.56 12.59
C GLU A 126 17.93 2.09 12.68
N ALA A 127 16.61 1.80 12.62
CA ALA A 127 16.09 0.44 12.67
C ALA A 127 16.56 -0.42 11.48
N TRP A 128 16.58 0.14 10.27
CA TRP A 128 17.08 -0.55 9.07
C TRP A 128 18.59 -0.81 9.13
N GLY A 129 19.37 0.18 9.61
CA GLY A 129 20.80 0.03 9.84
C GLY A 129 21.12 -1.07 10.85
N ALA A 130 20.41 -1.10 11.97
CA ALA A 130 20.55 -2.12 13.01
C ALA A 130 20.20 -3.54 12.50
N ALA A 131 19.13 -3.68 11.71
CA ALA A 131 18.73 -4.96 11.14
C ALA A 131 19.79 -5.55 10.18
N LYS A 132 20.41 -4.70 9.34
CA LYS A 132 21.50 -5.11 8.44
C LYS A 132 22.77 -5.50 9.19
N ALA A 133 23.11 -4.79 10.27
CA ALA A 133 24.27 -5.11 11.09
C ALA A 133 24.12 -6.46 11.82
N ALA A 134 22.94 -6.75 12.38
CA ALA A 134 22.65 -8.02 13.05
C ALA A 134 22.74 -9.22 12.10
N GLN A 135 22.26 -9.07 10.86
CA GLN A 135 22.32 -10.11 9.83
C GLN A 135 23.77 -10.42 9.40
N GLN A 136 24.64 -9.41 9.42
CA GLN A 136 26.06 -9.54 9.05
C GLN A 136 26.90 -10.18 10.17
N GLN A 137 26.58 -9.91 11.44
CA GLN A 137 27.23 -10.54 12.59
C GLN A 137 26.90 -12.04 12.72
N GLN A 138 25.65 -12.44 12.42
CA GLN A 138 25.26 -13.86 12.42
C GLN A 138 25.97 -14.68 11.33
N GLN A 139 26.31 -14.05 10.19
CA GLN A 139 27.06 -14.70 9.11
C GLN A 139 28.57 -14.81 9.39
N GLN A 140 29.11 -14.05 10.35
CA GLN A 140 30.52 -14.12 10.76
C GLN A 140 30.76 -15.09 11.92
N GLN A 141 29.70 -15.58 12.55
CA GLN A 141 29.76 -16.54 13.66
C GLN A 141 29.40 -17.98 13.22
N GLN A 142 29.22 -18.20 11.93
CA GLN A 142 29.14 -19.51 11.26
C GLN A 142 30.32 -19.68 10.32
#